data_AF-A0AA97AEI3-F1
#
_entry.id   AF-A0AA97AEI3-F1
#
_cell.length_a   1.000
_cell.length_b   1.000
_cell.length_c   1.000
_cell.angle_alpha   90.00
_cell.angle_beta   90.00
_cell.angle_gamma   90.00
#
_symmetry.space_group_name_H-M   'P 1'
#
loop_
_entity.id
_entity.type
_entity.pdbx_description
1 polymer ?
#
loop_
_entity_poly.entity_id
_entity_poly.type
_entity_poly.pdbx_seq_one_letter_code
_entity_poly.pdbx_strand_id
1 'polypeptide(L)'
;MTTAPAPTVAPETVAAALFVGAFNSVFEDDPRMTIAVHLTTGSSLAVTGRLGDDYHMHFSPAEVSAALDWLTRAVAADGRTVIAVTADRDDEGESAHGWAWFIDTGDPLPASAASSLFPDHVELLGAEQPWVTLKGPQPLVDTSAEGLSATALSDDVKAVVTAHGEPERPAARHRFALRLDGTVTVHVDAADESAARDALEVIEYEDFDVDLRTRDGHVIGHITLGEADGAELVSVDGVPADEID
;
A
#
# COMPACT_ATOMS: atom_id res chain seq x y z
N MET A 1 18.83 -28.38 -16.73
CA MET A 1 18.08 -27.15 -17.06
C MET A 1 17.22 -26.86 -15.85
N THR A 2 17.65 -25.90 -15.03
CA THR A 2 16.88 -25.44 -13.88
C THR A 2 15.98 -24.33 -14.40
N THR A 3 14.69 -24.60 -14.54
CA THR A 3 13.69 -23.57 -14.81
C THR A 3 13.72 -22.59 -13.65
N ALA A 4 13.99 -21.32 -13.93
CA ALA A 4 13.79 -20.26 -12.95
C ALA A 4 12.32 -20.33 -12.50
N PRO A 5 12.03 -20.24 -11.18
CA PRO A 5 10.66 -20.16 -10.71
C PRO A 5 9.99 -18.94 -11.35
N ALA A 6 8.72 -19.08 -11.74
CA ALA A 6 7.92 -17.95 -12.20
C ALA A 6 7.95 -16.85 -11.13
N PRO A 7 8.00 -15.55 -11.52
CA PRO A 7 7.98 -14.47 -10.55
C PRO A 7 6.72 -14.61 -9.71
N THR A 8 6.91 -14.83 -8.41
CA THR A 8 5.81 -14.82 -7.44
C THR A 8 5.44 -13.35 -7.27
N VAL A 9 4.19 -12.98 -7.56
CA VAL A 9 3.71 -11.61 -7.39
C VAL A 9 3.96 -11.19 -5.94
N ALA A 10 4.49 -9.98 -5.73
CA ALA A 10 4.84 -9.49 -4.40
C ALA A 10 3.58 -9.39 -3.51
N PRO A 11 3.62 -9.78 -2.22
CA PRO A 11 2.47 -9.71 -1.32
C PRO A 11 1.81 -8.33 -1.24
N GLU A 12 2.57 -7.26 -1.43
CA GLU A 12 2.12 -5.86 -1.43
C GLU A 12 1.25 -5.55 -2.66
N THR A 13 1.72 -5.93 -3.85
CA THR A 13 0.95 -5.83 -5.10
C THR A 13 -0.36 -6.60 -5.00
N VAL A 14 -0.30 -7.78 -4.39
CA VAL A 14 -1.45 -8.63 -4.15
C VAL A 14 -2.44 -7.98 -3.17
N ALA A 15 -1.94 -7.43 -2.06
CA ALA A 15 -2.75 -6.73 -1.06
C ALA A 15 -3.50 -5.53 -1.66
N ALA A 16 -2.82 -4.72 -2.46
CA ALA A 16 -3.41 -3.62 -3.21
C ALA A 16 -4.54 -4.11 -4.13
N ALA A 17 -4.30 -5.18 -4.90
CA ALA A 17 -5.30 -5.73 -5.80
C ALA A 17 -6.52 -6.30 -5.07
N LEU A 18 -6.32 -6.94 -3.90
CA LEU A 18 -7.42 -7.43 -3.07
C LEU A 18 -8.28 -6.29 -2.51
N PHE A 19 -7.66 -5.20 -2.04
CA PHE A 19 -8.37 -4.03 -1.54
C PHE A 19 -9.25 -3.40 -2.64
N VAL A 20 -8.69 -3.15 -3.81
CA VAL A 20 -9.42 -2.55 -4.95
C VAL A 20 -10.48 -3.52 -5.50
N GLY A 21 -10.17 -4.81 -5.54
CA GLY A 21 -11.14 -5.83 -5.93
C GLY A 21 -12.34 -5.88 -5.01
N ALA A 22 -12.12 -5.79 -3.69
CA ALA A 22 -13.20 -5.74 -2.70
C ALA A 22 -14.07 -4.49 -2.87
N PHE A 23 -13.45 -3.33 -3.07
CA PHE A 23 -14.15 -2.07 -3.35
C PHE A 23 -15.01 -2.17 -4.62
N ASN A 24 -14.42 -2.53 -5.76
CA ASN A 24 -15.10 -2.59 -7.05
C ASN A 24 -16.22 -3.63 -7.11
N SER A 25 -16.13 -4.69 -6.29
CA SER A 25 -17.15 -5.75 -6.25
C SER A 25 -18.48 -5.30 -5.64
N VAL A 26 -18.44 -4.22 -4.85
CA VAL A 26 -19.57 -3.78 -4.03
C VAL A 26 -20.05 -2.38 -4.39
N PHE A 27 -19.17 -1.53 -4.91
CA PHE A 27 -19.50 -0.13 -5.18
C PHE A 27 -20.70 0.03 -6.13
N GLU A 28 -21.82 0.54 -5.62
CA GLU A 28 -23.04 0.86 -6.37
C GLU A 28 -23.60 2.26 -6.02
N ASP A 29 -22.73 3.27 -5.90
CA ASP A 29 -23.09 4.64 -5.48
C ASP A 29 -23.67 4.74 -4.05
N ASP A 30 -23.37 3.77 -3.18
CA ASP A 30 -23.78 3.82 -1.79
C ASP A 30 -23.07 4.98 -1.05
N PRO A 31 -23.76 5.79 -0.23
CA PRO A 31 -23.19 6.95 0.45
C PRO A 31 -22.05 6.59 1.40
N ARG A 32 -22.04 5.36 1.94
CA ARG A 32 -21.00 4.89 2.85
C ARG A 32 -20.62 3.45 2.58
N MET A 33 -19.31 3.20 2.62
CA MET A 33 -18.75 1.86 2.51
C MET A 33 -17.76 1.61 3.65
N THR A 34 -17.70 0.38 4.16
CA THR A 34 -16.66 -0.05 5.09
C THR A 34 -15.99 -1.30 4.54
N ILE A 35 -14.66 -1.31 4.50
CA ILE A 35 -13.84 -2.47 4.13
C ILE A 35 -13.09 -2.91 5.39
N ALA A 36 -13.26 -4.16 5.79
CA ALA A 36 -12.66 -4.74 6.98
C ALA A 36 -11.82 -5.97 6.64
N VAL A 37 -10.74 -6.14 7.38
CA VAL A 37 -9.83 -7.28 7.32
C VAL A 37 -9.91 -8.01 8.65
N HIS A 38 -10.18 -9.31 8.62
CA HIS A 38 -10.29 -10.17 9.80
C HIS A 38 -9.25 -11.29 9.71
N LEU A 39 -8.24 -11.22 10.58
CA LEU A 39 -7.21 -12.24 10.69
C LEU A 39 -7.73 -13.47 11.43
N THR A 40 -7.16 -14.64 11.19
CA THR A 40 -7.53 -15.87 11.91
C THR A 40 -7.22 -15.82 13.41
N THR A 41 -6.33 -14.90 13.81
CA THR A 41 -6.01 -14.61 15.21
C THR A 41 -7.14 -13.92 15.98
N GLY A 42 -8.21 -13.50 15.29
CA GLY A 42 -9.33 -12.75 15.85
C GLY A 42 -9.11 -11.23 15.85
N SER A 43 -7.96 -10.76 15.37
CA SER A 43 -7.71 -9.33 15.19
C SER A 43 -8.43 -8.80 13.95
N SER A 44 -8.94 -7.58 14.00
CA SER A 44 -9.63 -6.94 12.88
C SER A 44 -9.25 -5.47 12.74
N LEU A 45 -9.24 -5.00 11.50
CA LEU A 45 -9.09 -3.60 11.12
C LEU A 45 -10.18 -3.27 10.10
N ALA A 46 -10.80 -2.10 10.23
CA ALA A 46 -11.82 -1.63 9.30
C ALA A 46 -11.54 -0.18 8.90
N VAL A 47 -11.81 0.13 7.63
CA VAL A 47 -11.71 1.48 7.07
C VAL A 47 -13.05 1.87 6.50
N THR A 48 -13.50 3.09 6.77
CA THR A 48 -14.79 3.59 6.31
C THR A 48 -14.57 4.71 5.30
N GLY A 49 -15.22 4.58 4.15
CA GLY A 49 -15.28 5.60 3.12
C GLY A 49 -16.65 6.26 3.04
N ARG A 50 -16.68 7.43 2.42
CA ARG A 50 -17.91 8.17 2.10
C ARG A 50 -17.90 8.62 0.64
N LEU A 51 -19.06 8.52 0.00
CA LEU A 51 -19.25 9.05 -1.35
C LEU A 51 -19.25 10.59 -1.29
N GLY A 52 -18.38 11.21 -2.06
CA GLY A 52 -18.34 12.65 -2.24
C GLY A 52 -19.32 13.13 -3.31
N ASP A 53 -19.53 14.45 -3.37
CA ASP A 53 -20.33 15.10 -4.41
C ASP A 53 -19.72 14.93 -5.82
N ASP A 54 -18.45 14.50 -5.90
CA ASP A 54 -17.73 14.17 -7.13
C ASP A 54 -17.97 12.75 -7.62
N TYR A 55 -18.88 11.99 -6.97
CA TYR A 55 -19.16 10.58 -7.22
C TYR A 55 -17.95 9.66 -7.00
N HIS A 56 -16.95 10.11 -6.23
CA HIS A 56 -15.86 9.27 -5.78
C HIS A 56 -16.04 8.87 -4.32
N MET A 57 -15.64 7.66 -3.98
CA MET A 57 -15.55 7.16 -2.62
C MET A 57 -14.24 7.63 -2.00
N HIS A 58 -14.35 8.48 -0.98
CA HIS A 58 -13.22 9.01 -0.22
C HIS A 58 -12.98 8.14 1.02
N PHE A 59 -11.76 7.65 1.20
CA PHE A 59 -11.30 6.99 2.43
C PHE A 59 -10.16 7.81 3.04
N SER A 60 -9.88 7.64 4.34
CA SER A 60 -8.66 8.20 4.93
C SER A 60 -7.42 7.51 4.33
N PRO A 61 -6.49 8.24 3.68
CA PRO A 61 -5.29 7.65 3.09
C PRO A 61 -4.44 6.86 4.09
N ALA A 62 -4.33 7.34 5.33
CA ALA A 62 -3.58 6.68 6.40
C ALA A 62 -4.24 5.36 6.85
N GLU A 63 -5.57 5.33 6.91
CA GLU A 63 -6.30 4.10 7.25
C GLU A 63 -6.20 3.07 6.14
N VAL A 64 -6.28 3.51 4.87
CA VAL A 64 -6.08 2.64 3.70
C VAL A 64 -4.67 2.05 3.71
N SER A 65 -3.64 2.86 3.95
CA SER A 65 -2.25 2.37 4.07
C SER A 65 -2.12 1.32 5.16
N ALA A 66 -2.71 1.53 6.35
CA ALA A 66 -2.72 0.54 7.41
C ALA A 66 -3.48 -0.75 7.03
N ALA A 67 -4.60 -0.63 6.31
CA ALA A 67 -5.35 -1.79 5.81
C ALA A 67 -4.53 -2.59 4.80
N LEU A 68 -3.82 -1.92 3.91
CA LEU A 68 -2.92 -2.54 2.95
C LEU A 68 -1.74 -3.26 3.65
N ASP A 69 -1.14 -2.68 4.68
CA ASP A 69 -0.11 -3.36 5.50
C ASP A 69 -0.64 -4.61 6.22
N TRP A 70 -1.89 -4.57 6.68
CA TRP A 70 -2.55 -5.75 7.25
C TRP A 70 -2.78 -6.83 6.20
N LEU A 71 -3.22 -6.44 5.01
CA LEU A 71 -3.42 -7.36 3.88
C LEU A 71 -2.10 -7.95 3.39
N THR A 72 -1.02 -7.17 3.28
CA THR A 72 0.31 -7.68 2.92
C THR A 72 0.74 -8.80 3.87
N ARG A 73 0.61 -8.57 5.19
CA ARG A 73 0.94 -9.58 6.20
C ARG A 73 0.04 -10.81 6.13
N ALA A 74 -1.26 -10.60 5.87
CA ALA A 74 -2.21 -11.68 5.69
C ALA A 74 -1.89 -12.53 4.45
N VAL A 75 -1.59 -11.91 3.32
CA VAL A 75 -1.18 -12.60 2.09
C VAL A 75 0.10 -13.42 2.31
N ALA A 76 1.06 -12.87 3.06
CA ALA A 76 2.33 -13.54 3.31
C ALA A 76 2.23 -14.72 4.30
N ALA A 77 1.36 -14.64 5.31
CA ALA A 77 1.41 -15.54 6.47
C ALA A 77 0.05 -16.12 6.93
N ASP A 78 -1.07 -15.56 6.48
CA ASP A 78 -2.43 -15.94 6.91
C ASP A 78 -3.44 -15.89 5.76
N GLY A 79 -3.30 -16.83 4.81
CA GLY A 79 -4.19 -16.92 3.65
C GLY A 79 -5.66 -17.15 3.97
N ARG A 80 -6.00 -17.60 5.19
CA ARG A 80 -7.39 -17.80 5.66
C ARG A 80 -8.02 -16.52 6.22
N THR A 81 -7.31 -15.39 6.15
CA THR A 81 -7.85 -14.07 6.45
C THR A 81 -9.09 -13.79 5.62
N VAL A 82 -10.04 -13.08 6.21
CA VAL A 82 -11.28 -12.66 5.55
C VAL A 82 -11.23 -11.17 5.25
N ILE A 83 -11.62 -10.78 4.03
CA ILE A 83 -12.02 -9.40 3.73
C ILE A 83 -13.53 -9.35 3.79
N ALA A 84 -14.07 -8.38 4.52
CA ALA A 84 -15.49 -8.10 4.63
C ALA A 84 -15.78 -6.69 4.15
N VAL A 85 -16.87 -6.48 3.42
CA VAL A 85 -17.31 -5.17 2.96
C VAL A 85 -18.76 -4.96 3.40
N THR A 86 -19.06 -3.76 3.89
CA THR A 86 -20.40 -3.29 4.17
C THR A 86 -20.68 -2.05 3.34
N ALA A 87 -21.83 -2.01 2.67
CA ALA A 87 -22.32 -0.83 1.98
C ALA A 87 -23.64 -0.40 2.62
N ASP A 88 -23.78 0.89 2.87
CA ASP A 88 -24.94 1.49 3.54
C ASP A 88 -25.59 2.49 2.60
N ARG A 89 -26.88 2.27 2.28
CA ARG A 89 -27.61 3.01 1.25
C ARG A 89 -28.23 4.31 1.73
N ASP A 90 -28.30 4.53 3.04
CA ASP A 90 -28.81 5.76 3.61
C ASP A 90 -27.97 6.21 4.81
N ASP A 91 -27.96 7.51 5.11
CA ASP A 91 -27.17 8.08 6.22
C ASP A 91 -27.70 7.63 7.60
N GLU A 92 -28.86 6.97 7.63
CA GLU A 92 -29.58 6.53 8.84
C GLU A 92 -29.34 5.04 9.17
N GLY A 93 -28.70 4.28 8.27
CA GLY A 93 -28.38 2.86 8.42
C GLY A 93 -29.57 1.90 8.25
N GLU A 94 -30.67 2.33 7.62
CA GLU A 94 -31.89 1.52 7.48
C GLU A 94 -31.72 0.41 6.42
N SER A 95 -30.84 0.59 5.43
CA SER A 95 -30.53 -0.41 4.40
C SER A 95 -29.03 -0.64 4.24
N ALA A 96 -28.47 -1.58 5.00
CA ALA A 96 -27.07 -1.98 4.91
C ALA A 96 -26.90 -3.41 4.38
N HIS A 97 -25.96 -3.62 3.47
CA HIS A 97 -25.64 -4.92 2.88
C HIS A 97 -24.20 -5.34 3.19
N GLY A 98 -23.97 -6.65 3.37
CA GLY A 98 -22.67 -7.21 3.73
C GLY A 98 -22.18 -8.36 2.84
N TRP A 99 -20.88 -8.36 2.54
CA TRP A 99 -20.17 -9.36 1.74
C TRP A 99 -18.84 -9.74 2.39
N ALA A 100 -18.46 -11.02 2.37
CA ALA A 100 -17.18 -11.45 2.96
C ALA A 100 -16.55 -12.62 2.20
N TRP A 101 -15.24 -12.59 2.01
CA TRP A 101 -14.47 -13.57 1.24
C TRP A 101 -13.21 -14.00 1.99
N PHE A 102 -12.82 -15.27 1.84
CA PHE A 102 -11.46 -15.70 2.20
C PHE A 102 -10.46 -15.18 1.18
N ILE A 103 -9.32 -14.62 1.61
CA ILE A 103 -8.37 -14.05 0.65
C ILE A 103 -7.68 -15.12 -0.21
N ASP A 104 -7.35 -16.29 0.35
CA ASP A 104 -6.60 -17.33 -0.37
C ASP A 104 -7.35 -17.98 -1.53
N THR A 105 -8.66 -18.16 -1.38
CA THR A 105 -9.51 -18.78 -2.40
C THR A 105 -10.44 -17.79 -3.09
N GLY A 106 -10.84 -16.72 -2.40
CA GLY A 106 -11.96 -15.86 -2.80
C GLY A 106 -13.31 -16.47 -2.62
N ASP A 107 -13.35 -17.64 -1.98
CA ASP A 107 -14.62 -18.30 -1.78
C ASP A 107 -15.47 -17.41 -0.87
N PRO A 108 -16.77 -17.31 -1.17
CA PRO A 108 -17.69 -16.71 -0.25
C PRO A 108 -17.55 -17.30 1.14
N LEU A 109 -17.44 -16.42 2.13
CA LEU A 109 -17.66 -16.84 3.50
C LEU A 109 -19.14 -17.24 3.63
N PRO A 110 -19.45 -18.47 4.09
CA PRO A 110 -20.84 -18.89 4.26
C PRO A 110 -21.60 -17.93 5.17
N ALA A 111 -22.88 -17.66 4.87
CA ALA A 111 -23.69 -16.68 5.61
C ALA A 111 -23.67 -16.88 7.14
N SER A 112 -23.64 -18.14 7.61
CA SER A 112 -23.55 -18.46 9.05
C SER A 112 -22.21 -18.10 9.71
N ALA A 113 -21.12 -18.05 8.95
CA ALA A 113 -19.81 -17.59 9.43
C ALA A 113 -19.66 -16.08 9.23
N ALA A 114 -20.23 -15.53 8.15
CA ALA A 114 -20.26 -14.09 7.89
C ALA A 114 -21.08 -13.34 8.96
N SER A 115 -22.18 -13.90 9.46
CA SER A 115 -23.05 -13.23 10.43
C SER A 115 -22.37 -12.82 11.73
N SER A 116 -21.26 -13.47 12.12
CA SER A 116 -20.47 -13.03 13.28
C SER A 116 -19.54 -11.84 13.02
N LEU A 117 -19.35 -11.46 11.76
CA LEU A 117 -18.48 -10.35 11.34
C LEU A 117 -19.23 -9.05 11.10
N PHE A 118 -20.55 -9.14 10.91
CA PHE A 118 -21.40 -7.98 10.61
C PHE A 118 -22.33 -7.64 11.79
N PRO A 119 -22.65 -6.36 11.98
CA PRO A 119 -23.73 -5.96 12.88
C PRO A 119 -25.09 -6.55 12.48
N ASP A 120 -25.99 -6.71 13.45
CA ASP A 120 -27.31 -7.32 13.25
C ASP A 120 -28.22 -6.59 12.24
N HIS A 121 -27.96 -5.30 11.96
CA HIS A 121 -28.74 -4.51 10.99
C HIS A 121 -28.28 -4.68 9.54
N VAL A 122 -27.17 -5.39 9.30
CA VAL A 122 -26.64 -5.61 7.96
C VAL A 122 -27.28 -6.86 7.36
N GLU A 123 -27.98 -6.69 6.25
CA GLU A 123 -28.47 -7.80 5.45
C GLU A 123 -27.29 -8.48 4.73
N LEU A 124 -27.07 -9.75 5.06
CA LEU A 124 -26.02 -10.54 4.44
C LEU A 124 -26.49 -10.98 3.05
N LEU A 125 -26.02 -10.28 2.03
CA LEU A 125 -26.20 -10.72 0.64
C LEU A 125 -25.25 -11.87 0.30
N GLY A 126 -24.22 -12.09 1.12
CA GLY A 126 -23.26 -13.17 0.93
C GLY A 126 -22.34 -12.91 -0.27
N ALA A 127 -21.25 -13.66 -0.37
CA ALA A 127 -20.21 -13.45 -1.37
C ALA A 127 -20.48 -14.18 -2.70
N GLU A 128 -21.68 -13.99 -3.25
CA GLU A 128 -22.12 -14.58 -4.54
C GLU A 128 -21.30 -14.10 -5.77
N GLN A 129 -20.32 -13.23 -5.52
CA GLN A 129 -19.56 -12.44 -6.48
C GLN A 129 -18.06 -12.84 -6.34
N PRO A 130 -17.52 -13.74 -7.19
CA PRO A 130 -16.20 -14.39 -6.99
C PRO A 130 -14.97 -13.55 -7.41
N TRP A 131 -14.99 -12.23 -7.18
CA TRP A 131 -14.01 -11.31 -7.81
C TRP A 131 -12.85 -10.87 -6.91
N VAL A 132 -12.81 -11.27 -5.64
CA VAL A 132 -11.81 -10.82 -4.65
C VAL A 132 -10.88 -11.97 -4.28
N THR A 133 -9.90 -12.32 -5.12
CA THR A 133 -9.09 -13.54 -4.84
C THR A 133 -7.72 -13.66 -5.45
N LEU A 134 -6.85 -14.36 -4.70
CA LEU A 134 -5.51 -14.80 -5.11
C LEU A 134 -5.48 -15.92 -6.16
N LYS A 135 -6.55 -16.71 -6.24
CA LYS A 135 -6.66 -17.92 -7.08
C LYS A 135 -7.94 -17.93 -7.92
N GLY A 136 -8.55 -16.76 -8.09
CA GLY A 136 -9.78 -16.59 -8.82
C GLY A 136 -9.61 -16.92 -10.29
N PRO A 137 -10.71 -17.14 -11.02
CA PRO A 137 -10.66 -17.41 -12.46
C PRO A 137 -10.21 -16.19 -13.29
N GLN A 138 -10.18 -15.00 -12.70
CA GLN A 138 -9.75 -13.75 -13.31
C GLN A 138 -8.37 -13.31 -12.77
N PRO A 139 -7.59 -12.54 -13.55
CA PRO A 139 -6.38 -11.90 -13.04
C PRO A 139 -6.68 -10.98 -11.85
N LEU A 140 -5.67 -10.74 -11.02
CA LEU A 140 -5.72 -9.68 -10.01
C LEU A 140 -6.01 -8.33 -10.68
N VAL A 141 -6.72 -7.46 -9.94
CA VAL A 141 -7.02 -6.10 -10.40
C VAL A 141 -5.71 -5.36 -10.70
N ASP A 142 -5.67 -4.68 -11.86
CA ASP A 142 -4.58 -3.80 -12.22
C ASP A 142 -4.62 -2.54 -11.34
N THR A 143 -3.62 -2.40 -10.47
CA THR A 143 -3.47 -1.30 -9.52
C THR A 143 -2.51 -0.20 -10.00
N SER A 144 -2.08 -0.27 -11.27
CA SER A 144 -1.39 0.84 -11.93
C SER A 144 -2.29 2.08 -12.05
N ALA A 145 -1.69 3.24 -12.28
CA ALA A 145 -2.45 4.47 -12.50
C ALA A 145 -3.49 4.34 -13.64
N GLU A 146 -3.17 3.57 -14.69
CA GLU A 146 -4.12 3.29 -15.78
C GLU A 146 -5.25 2.37 -15.31
N GLY A 147 -4.94 1.27 -14.63
CA GLY A 147 -5.94 0.34 -14.09
C GLY A 147 -6.89 0.98 -13.08
N LEU A 148 -6.37 1.89 -12.24
CA LEU A 148 -7.18 2.62 -11.25
C LEU A 148 -8.00 3.75 -11.86
N SER A 149 -7.69 4.24 -13.05
CA SER A 149 -8.37 5.40 -13.65
C SER A 149 -9.88 5.22 -13.81
N ALA A 150 -10.34 3.98 -13.99
CA ALA A 150 -11.75 3.63 -14.14
C ALA A 150 -12.46 3.34 -12.80
N THR A 151 -11.74 3.37 -11.68
CA THR A 151 -12.32 3.14 -10.34
C THR A 151 -12.88 4.44 -9.76
N ALA A 152 -13.97 4.31 -9.01
CA ALA A 152 -14.58 5.41 -8.28
C ALA A 152 -13.87 5.75 -6.97
N LEU A 153 -12.61 5.33 -6.76
CA LEU A 153 -11.82 5.78 -5.62
C LEU A 153 -11.37 7.24 -5.82
N SER A 154 -11.24 7.99 -4.74
CA SER A 154 -10.63 9.32 -4.76
C SER A 154 -9.13 9.26 -5.13
N ASP A 155 -8.60 10.34 -5.69
CA ASP A 155 -7.22 10.38 -6.24
C ASP A 155 -6.14 10.17 -5.17
N ASP A 156 -6.37 10.63 -3.94
CA ASP A 156 -5.48 10.41 -2.80
C ASP A 156 -5.42 8.93 -2.38
N VAL A 157 -6.54 8.23 -2.41
CA VAL A 157 -6.61 6.78 -2.17
C VAL A 157 -5.94 6.01 -3.31
N LYS A 158 -6.16 6.42 -4.56
CA LYS A 158 -5.47 5.83 -5.72
C LYS A 158 -3.96 5.96 -5.60
N ALA A 159 -3.46 7.12 -5.16
CA ALA A 159 -2.03 7.33 -4.92
C ALA A 159 -1.45 6.38 -3.86
N VAL A 160 -2.17 6.18 -2.74
CA VAL A 160 -1.76 5.21 -1.70
C VAL A 160 -1.73 3.79 -2.24
N VAL A 161 -2.75 3.36 -2.96
CA VAL A 161 -2.83 2.01 -3.54
C VAL A 161 -1.70 1.77 -4.53
N THR A 162 -1.41 2.72 -5.43
CA THR A 162 -0.30 2.60 -6.38
C THR A 162 1.03 2.55 -5.65
N ALA A 163 1.28 3.45 -4.70
CA ALA A 163 2.53 3.48 -3.94
C ALA A 163 2.77 2.19 -3.14
N HIS A 164 1.70 1.57 -2.63
CA HIS A 164 1.78 0.30 -1.91
C HIS A 164 2.01 -0.90 -2.83
N GLY A 165 1.40 -0.90 -4.02
CA GLY A 165 1.48 -1.99 -4.98
C GLY A 165 2.80 -2.05 -5.75
N GLU A 166 3.55 -0.94 -5.79
CA GLU A 166 4.91 -0.91 -6.30
C GLU A 166 5.82 -1.78 -5.40
N PRO A 167 6.65 -2.68 -5.96
CA PRO A 167 7.58 -3.46 -5.17
C PRO A 167 8.43 -2.52 -4.32
N GLU A 168 8.68 -2.87 -3.05
CA GLU A 168 9.63 -2.16 -2.20
C GLU A 168 10.89 -1.89 -3.02
N ARG A 169 11.10 -0.63 -3.41
CA ARG A 169 12.38 -0.23 -3.98
C ARG A 169 13.40 -0.64 -2.93
N PRO A 170 14.43 -1.43 -3.28
CA PRO A 170 15.38 -1.94 -2.31
C PRO A 170 15.80 -0.74 -1.46
N ALA A 171 15.45 -0.77 -0.17
CA ALA A 171 15.67 0.35 0.72
C ALA A 171 17.14 0.67 0.61
N ALA A 172 17.46 1.75 -0.09
CA ALA A 172 18.83 2.19 -0.16
C ALA A 172 19.18 2.49 1.29
N ARG A 173 20.10 1.71 1.86
CA ARG A 173 20.61 2.02 3.19
C ARG A 173 21.41 3.29 3.04
N HIS A 174 20.75 4.42 3.27
CA HIS A 174 21.40 5.71 3.26
C HIS A 174 22.22 5.84 4.52
N ARG A 175 23.53 6.08 4.40
CA ARG A 175 24.35 6.51 5.52
C ARG A 175 24.88 7.90 5.23
N PHE A 176 24.53 8.85 6.08
CA PHE A 176 25.00 10.22 5.98
C PHE A 176 26.29 10.38 6.80
N ALA A 177 27.34 10.90 6.19
CA ALA A 177 28.58 11.27 6.86
C ALA A 177 28.84 12.77 6.66
N LEU A 178 28.62 13.54 7.73
CA LEU A 178 29.00 14.95 7.77
C LEU A 178 30.51 15.06 8.00
N ARG A 179 31.21 15.83 7.18
CA ARG A 179 32.63 16.14 7.38
C ARG A 179 32.80 17.53 7.97
N LEU A 180 33.88 17.69 8.75
CA LEU A 180 34.24 18.94 9.44
C LEU A 180 34.59 20.09 8.47
N ASP A 181 34.71 19.81 7.18
CA ASP A 181 34.91 20.80 6.11
C ASP A 181 33.59 21.33 5.51
N GLY A 182 32.43 20.96 6.09
CA GLY A 182 31.12 21.41 5.64
C GLY A 182 30.50 20.53 4.53
N THR A 183 31.17 19.45 4.13
CA THR A 183 30.65 18.55 3.10
C THR A 183 29.78 17.43 3.71
N VAL A 184 28.57 17.23 3.18
CA VAL A 184 27.72 16.07 3.47
C VAL A 184 28.00 15.00 2.43
N THR A 185 28.58 13.87 2.84
CA THR A 185 28.66 12.68 1.97
C THR A 185 27.48 11.76 2.28
N VAL A 186 26.59 11.57 1.30
CA VAL A 186 25.61 10.48 1.34
C VAL A 186 26.29 9.20 0.87
N HIS A 187 25.95 8.06 1.46
CA HIS A 187 26.28 6.74 0.95
C HIS A 187 24.95 6.05 0.65
N VAL A 188 24.70 5.78 -0.62
CA VAL A 188 23.55 4.99 -1.08
C VAL A 188 24.04 3.56 -1.29
N ASP A 189 23.32 2.57 -0.80
CA ASP A 189 23.55 1.16 -1.15
C ASP A 189 22.42 0.73 -2.08
N ALA A 190 22.69 0.70 -3.38
CA ALA A 190 21.71 0.35 -4.41
C ALA A 190 22.16 -0.83 -5.26
N ALA A 191 21.18 -1.57 -5.78
CA ALA A 191 21.37 -2.74 -6.62
C ALA A 191 22.01 -2.41 -7.99
N ASP A 192 21.78 -1.19 -8.50
CA ASP A 192 22.37 -0.69 -9.73
C ASP A 192 22.39 0.86 -9.78
N GLU A 193 22.94 1.40 -10.86
CA GLU A 193 23.13 2.85 -11.05
C GLU A 193 21.81 3.60 -11.23
N SER A 194 20.78 2.97 -11.81
CA SER A 194 19.47 3.59 -11.98
C SER A 194 18.78 3.74 -10.64
N ALA A 195 18.75 2.66 -9.85
CA ALA A 195 18.20 2.67 -8.50
C ALA A 195 18.94 3.65 -7.58
N ALA A 196 20.26 3.79 -7.75
CA ALA A 196 21.05 4.78 -7.02
C ALA A 196 20.63 6.22 -7.38
N ARG A 197 20.40 6.51 -8.66
CA ARG A 197 19.94 7.84 -9.12
C ARG A 197 18.54 8.15 -8.62
N ASP A 198 17.59 7.22 -8.73
CA ASP A 198 16.22 7.42 -8.26
C ASP A 198 16.20 7.70 -6.75
N ALA A 199 17.04 7.00 -5.98
CA ALA A 199 17.17 7.23 -4.54
C ALA A 199 17.83 8.57 -4.19
N LEU A 200 18.61 9.15 -5.12
CA LEU A 200 19.23 10.47 -4.97
C LEU A 200 18.32 11.60 -5.47
N GLU A 201 17.44 11.35 -6.45
CA GLU A 201 16.40 12.30 -6.91
C GLU A 201 15.43 12.67 -5.77
N VAL A 202 15.13 11.73 -4.87
CA VAL A 202 14.30 12.01 -3.67
C VAL A 202 14.98 13.02 -2.72
N ILE A 203 16.31 13.19 -2.82
CA ILE A 203 17.11 14.11 -2.00
C ILE A 203 17.28 15.48 -2.72
N GLU A 204 16.67 15.70 -3.89
CA GLU A 204 16.89 16.91 -4.71
C GLU A 204 16.73 18.23 -3.92
N TYR A 205 17.87 18.93 -3.79
CA TYR A 205 17.95 20.38 -3.89
C TYR A 205 18.79 20.68 -5.14
N GLU A 206 18.40 21.71 -5.90
CA GLU A 206 18.80 21.97 -7.30
C GLU A 206 20.31 22.22 -7.56
N ASP A 207 21.22 22.07 -6.59
CA ASP A 207 22.62 22.53 -6.69
C ASP A 207 23.69 21.49 -6.25
N PHE A 208 23.46 20.18 -6.44
CA PHE A 208 24.41 19.15 -6.00
C PHE A 208 25.23 18.48 -7.12
N ASP A 209 26.56 18.44 -6.93
CA ASP A 209 27.46 17.57 -7.69
C ASP A 209 27.41 16.15 -7.12
N VAL A 210 26.99 15.19 -7.96
CA VAL A 210 26.85 13.77 -7.61
C VAL A 210 27.94 12.95 -8.30
N ASP A 211 28.85 12.39 -7.50
CA ASP A 211 29.88 11.45 -7.96
C ASP A 211 29.46 10.00 -7.65
N LEU A 212 29.16 9.21 -8.68
CA LEU A 212 28.82 7.78 -8.52
C LEU A 212 30.08 6.90 -8.55
N ARG A 213 30.20 5.97 -7.61
CA ARG A 213 31.26 4.95 -7.58
C ARG A 213 30.70 3.57 -7.32
N THR A 214 31.12 2.59 -8.12
CA THR A 214 30.78 1.18 -7.89
C THR A 214 31.85 0.51 -7.04
N ARG A 215 31.43 -0.19 -5.98
CA ARG A 215 32.33 -1.00 -5.14
C ARG A 215 31.66 -2.28 -4.70
N ASP A 216 32.34 -3.41 -4.85
CA ASP A 216 31.91 -4.74 -4.39
C ASP A 216 30.49 -5.16 -4.88
N GLY A 217 30.07 -4.66 -6.05
CA GLY A 217 28.74 -4.94 -6.63
C GLY A 217 27.63 -3.96 -6.24
N HIS A 218 27.95 -2.96 -5.43
CA HIS A 218 27.01 -1.93 -4.96
C HIS A 218 27.37 -0.56 -5.55
N VAL A 219 26.37 0.26 -5.88
CA VAL A 219 26.59 1.64 -6.35
C VAL A 219 26.48 2.60 -5.17
N ILE A 220 27.56 3.34 -4.92
CA ILE A 220 27.68 4.36 -3.88
C ILE A 220 27.68 5.73 -4.55
N GLY A 221 26.65 6.53 -4.30
CA GLY A 221 26.63 7.93 -4.73
C GLY A 221 27.19 8.85 -3.66
N HIS A 222 28.18 9.67 -4.00
CA HIS A 222 28.72 10.73 -3.16
C HIS A 222 28.13 12.07 -3.59
N ILE A 223 27.41 12.74 -2.69
CA ILE A 223 27.05 14.15 -2.86
C ILE A 223 28.16 15.00 -2.23
N THR A 224 28.52 16.11 -2.85
CA THR A 224 29.30 17.17 -2.18
C THR A 224 28.46 18.43 -2.21
N LEU A 225 28.06 18.93 -1.03
CA LEU A 225 27.44 20.24 -0.92
C LEU A 225 28.52 21.30 -1.23
N GLY A 226 28.26 22.19 -2.19
CA GLY A 226 29.03 23.42 -2.35
C GLY A 226 28.96 24.31 -1.10
N GLU A 227 29.83 25.33 -1.01
CA GLU A 227 30.04 26.17 0.19
C GLU A 227 28.75 26.39 1.02
N ALA A 228 28.76 25.81 2.22
CA ALA A 228 27.61 25.61 3.09
C ALA A 228 27.18 26.90 3.82
N ASP A 229 26.92 27.98 3.09
CA ASP A 229 26.24 29.14 3.65
C ASP A 229 24.73 28.90 3.64
N GLY A 230 24.25 28.04 4.55
CA GLY A 230 22.81 27.90 4.84
C GLY A 230 22.25 26.48 4.91
N ALA A 231 23.07 25.43 4.82
CA ALA A 231 22.58 24.07 4.97
C ALA A 231 22.34 23.72 6.46
N GLU A 232 21.08 23.45 6.83
CA GLU A 232 20.69 22.97 8.16
C GLU A 232 20.57 21.44 8.14
N LEU A 233 21.24 20.77 9.07
CA LEU A 233 21.11 19.33 9.25
C LEU A 233 19.75 19.05 9.92
N VAL A 234 18.88 18.28 9.26
CA VAL A 234 17.51 18.02 9.77
C VAL A 234 17.41 16.65 10.46
N SER A 235 18.09 15.61 9.95
CA SER A 235 18.09 14.27 10.58
C SER A 235 19.19 13.34 10.02
N VAL A 236 19.59 12.33 10.79
CA VAL A 236 20.44 11.21 10.34
C VAL A 236 19.75 9.89 10.69
N ASP A 237 19.56 8.99 9.72
CA ASP A 237 18.94 7.67 9.91
C ASP A 237 17.56 7.72 10.62
N GLY A 238 16.78 8.78 10.36
CA GLY A 238 15.47 9.00 10.99
C GLY A 238 15.52 9.59 12.40
N VAL A 239 16.70 9.91 12.92
CA VAL A 239 16.90 10.62 14.19
C VAL A 239 17.03 12.12 13.91
N PRO A 240 16.18 12.99 14.49
CA PRO A 240 16.27 14.44 14.37
C PRO A 240 17.66 14.95 14.75
N ALA A 241 18.17 15.96 14.03
CA ALA A 241 19.53 16.45 14.22
C ALA A 241 19.79 17.03 15.63
N ASP A 242 18.74 17.49 16.31
CA ASP A 242 18.76 17.96 17.69
C ASP A 242 18.82 16.84 18.74
N GLU A 243 18.67 15.57 18.31
CA GLU A 243 18.81 14.38 19.15
C GLU A 243 20.14 13.63 18.94
N ILE A 244 21.04 14.19 18.10
CA ILE A 244 22.37 13.62 17.83
C ILE A 244 23.41 14.38 18.69
N ASP A 245 23.80 13.78 19.82
CA ASP A 245 24.90 14.25 20.70
C ASP A 245 26.30 14.18 20.04
#